data_AF-A0A9W7D3A0-F1
#
_entry.id   AF-A0A9W7D3A0-F1
#
_cell.length_a   1.000
_cell.length_b   1.000
_cell.length_c   1.000
_cell.angle_alpha   90.00
_cell.angle_beta   90.00
_cell.angle_gamma   90.00
#
_symmetry.space_group_name_H-M   'P 1'
#
loop_
_entity.id
_entity.type
_entity.pdbx_description
1 polymer ?
#
loop_
_entity_poly.entity_id
_entity_poly.type
_entity_poly.pdbx_seq_one_letter_code
_entity_poly.pdbx_strand_id
1 'polypeptide(L)'
;MLSFCAFVAVVKDVSGKGDTVMETLSMTPLVFSVEEFLKDEEIDVIMRLSLEHLKPSTVTLMDGHENRAATDWRTSTTYFLPSDAHPKIDEIDQRVADLTKVPIDHQEDVQVLRYEETQKYDHHTDYFPVEHHKNSPRVLESIDYGYKNRMITVFWYMSDVAKGGHTIFPQAGGAPRPTSMKDCTKGLKVPPKKRKVIVFYICCPTGKATR
;
A
#
# COMPACT_ATOMS: atom_id res chain seq x y z
N MET A 1 15.38 -23.78 -11.57
CA MET A 1 15.97 -22.57 -10.94
C MET A 1 16.03 -21.50 -12.01
N LEU A 2 14.92 -20.78 -12.23
CA LEU A 2 14.90 -19.66 -13.17
C LEU A 2 15.37 -18.44 -12.37
N SER A 3 16.61 -18.03 -12.61
CA SER A 3 17.10 -16.73 -12.14
C SER A 3 16.29 -15.68 -12.90
N PHE A 4 15.31 -15.08 -12.25
CA PHE A 4 14.69 -13.87 -12.77
C PHE A 4 15.79 -12.80 -12.77
N CYS A 5 16.22 -12.34 -13.96
CA CYS A 5 16.90 -11.07 -14.05
C CYS A 5 15.93 -10.02 -13.47
N ALA A 6 16.23 -9.53 -12.27
CA ALA A 6 15.51 -8.41 -11.71
C ALA A 6 15.68 -7.22 -12.67
N PHE A 7 14.59 -6.77 -13.27
CA PHE A 7 14.63 -5.58 -14.10
C PHE A 7 14.77 -4.38 -13.17
N VAL A 8 15.90 -3.70 -13.29
CA VAL A 8 16.25 -2.54 -12.49
C VAL A 8 16.14 -1.29 -13.35
N ALA A 9 15.48 -0.26 -12.83
CA ALA A 9 15.44 1.08 -13.40
C ALA A 9 16.05 2.08 -12.43
N VAL A 10 16.67 3.13 -12.96
CA VAL A 10 17.14 4.27 -12.16
C VAL A 10 16.17 5.42 -12.35
N VAL A 11 15.55 5.84 -11.25
CA VAL A 11 14.76 7.08 -11.19
C VAL A 11 15.71 8.19 -10.76
N LYS A 12 15.93 9.15 -11.65
CA LYS A 12 16.86 10.26 -11.39
C LYS A 12 16.23 11.34 -10.54
N ASP A 13 17.09 12.06 -9.82
CA ASP A 13 16.77 13.33 -9.14
C ASP A 13 15.59 13.21 -8.15
N VAL A 14 15.51 12.11 -7.39
CA VAL A 14 14.45 11.92 -6.39
C VAL A 14 14.76 12.79 -5.16
N SER A 15 13.82 13.64 -4.74
CA SER A 15 13.99 14.58 -3.63
C SER A 15 14.50 13.93 -2.35
N GLY A 16 15.56 14.51 -1.77
CA GLY A 16 16.20 14.00 -0.56
C GLY A 16 16.97 12.68 -0.72
N LYS A 17 17.06 12.13 -1.94
CA LYS A 17 17.70 10.84 -2.27
C LYS A 17 18.70 10.89 -3.44
N GLY A 18 18.48 11.73 -4.44
CA GLY A 18 19.20 11.68 -5.71
C GLY A 18 18.76 10.49 -6.56
N ASP A 19 19.69 9.91 -7.31
CA ASP A 19 19.42 8.74 -8.16
C ASP A 19 19.02 7.53 -7.32
N THR A 20 17.83 6.98 -7.60
CA THR A 20 17.21 5.91 -6.84
C THR A 20 17.01 4.69 -7.72
N VAL A 21 17.41 3.53 -7.21
CA VAL A 21 17.27 2.25 -7.88
C VAL A 21 15.90 1.64 -7.55
N MET A 22 15.12 1.35 -8.59
CA MET A 22 13.82 0.70 -8.49
C MET A 22 13.90 -0.70 -9.13
N GLU A 23 13.62 -1.72 -8.32
CA GLU A 23 13.65 -3.12 -8.73
C GLU A 23 12.24 -3.63 -9.05
N THR A 24 12.08 -4.30 -10.17
CA THR A 24 10.81 -4.93 -10.54
C THR A 24 10.67 -6.28 -9.86
N LEU A 25 9.68 -6.42 -8.98
CA LEU A 25 9.36 -7.67 -8.28
C LEU A 25 8.30 -8.50 -9.02
N SER A 26 7.39 -7.85 -9.74
CA SER A 26 6.34 -8.51 -10.52
C SER A 26 5.88 -7.62 -11.67
N MET A 27 5.57 -8.25 -12.80
CA MET A 27 4.93 -7.59 -13.95
C MET A 27 3.40 -7.69 -13.92
N THR A 28 2.84 -8.60 -13.11
CA THR A 28 1.38 -8.81 -13.01
C THR A 28 1.03 -9.29 -11.61
N PRO A 29 0.47 -8.44 -10.71
CA PRO A 29 0.38 -6.99 -10.86
C PRO A 29 1.77 -6.34 -10.95
N LEU A 30 1.84 -5.09 -11.41
CA LEU A 30 3.09 -4.33 -11.38
C LEU A 30 3.46 -4.04 -9.93
N VAL A 31 4.58 -4.59 -9.48
CA VAL A 31 5.12 -4.39 -8.14
C VAL A 31 6.60 -4.07 -8.26
N PHE A 32 7.00 -2.96 -7.66
CA PHE A 32 8.38 -2.51 -7.56
C PHE A 32 8.82 -2.42 -6.11
N SER A 33 10.12 -2.55 -5.85
CA SER A 33 10.73 -2.18 -4.57
C SER A 33 11.82 -1.16 -4.71
N VAL A 34 11.96 -0.34 -3.68
CA VAL A 34 13.06 0.60 -3.51
C VAL A 34 13.62 0.42 -2.10
N GLU A 35 14.91 0.16 -2.02
CA GLU A 35 15.61 -0.01 -0.74
C GLU A 35 16.02 1.35 -0.16
N GLU A 36 16.14 1.40 1.17
CA GLU A 36 16.62 2.59 1.91
C GLU A 36 15.83 3.88 1.60
N PHE A 37 14.59 3.81 1.11
CA PHE A 37 13.79 4.95 0.64
C PHE A 37 13.49 5.96 1.74
N LEU A 38 13.16 5.48 2.94
CA LEU A 38 13.03 6.31 4.13
C LEU A 38 14.35 6.43 4.88
N LYS A 39 14.47 7.48 5.67
CA LYS A 39 15.54 7.67 6.66
C LYS A 39 15.04 7.28 8.05
N ASP A 40 15.97 6.96 8.95
CA ASP A 40 15.60 6.62 10.33
C ASP A 40 14.95 7.81 11.04
N GLU A 41 15.45 9.04 10.85
CA GLU A 41 14.84 10.22 11.46
C GLU A 41 13.42 10.52 10.94
N GLU A 42 13.10 10.13 9.70
CA GLU A 42 11.78 10.27 9.11
C GLU A 42 10.79 9.30 9.75
N ILE A 43 11.22 8.05 9.94
CA ILE A 43 10.44 7.03 10.64
C ILE A 43 10.16 7.46 12.08
N ASP A 44 11.15 7.97 12.79
CA ASP A 44 10.99 8.41 14.18
C ASP A 44 9.97 9.55 14.31
N VAL A 45 9.95 10.48 13.35
CA VAL A 45 8.94 11.56 13.29
C VAL A 45 7.54 10.98 13.07
N ILE A 46 7.37 10.08 12.09
CA ILE A 46 6.06 9.45 11.81
C ILE A 46 5.55 8.72 13.06
N MET A 47 6.41 7.94 13.71
CA MET A 47 6.06 7.18 14.90
C MET A 47 5.62 8.10 16.04
N ARG A 48 6.41 9.15 16.33
CA ARG A 48 6.08 10.14 17.37
C ARG A 48 4.74 10.84 17.14
N LEU A 49 4.41 11.14 15.88
CA LEU A 49 3.16 11.83 15.53
C LEU A 49 1.94 10.91 15.49
N SER A 50 2.12 9.59 15.49
CA SER A 50 1.03 8.64 15.18
C SER A 50 0.66 7.71 16.33
N LEU A 51 1.64 7.29 17.14
CA LEU A 51 1.44 6.17 18.08
C LEU A 51 0.32 6.41 19.11
N GLU A 52 0.18 7.64 19.62
CA GLU A 52 -0.85 7.98 20.61
C GLU A 52 -2.27 8.08 20.01
N HIS A 53 -2.37 8.15 18.68
CA HIS A 53 -3.64 8.32 17.98
C HIS A 53 -4.16 7.04 17.32
N LEU A 54 -3.39 5.95 17.40
CA LEU A 54 -3.76 4.65 16.84
C LEU A 54 -5.08 4.14 17.43
N LYS A 55 -6.03 3.82 16.56
CA LYS A 55 -7.33 3.21 16.91
C LYS A 55 -7.55 1.93 16.11
N PRO A 56 -8.42 1.02 16.55
CA PRO A 56 -8.77 -0.18 15.77
C PRO A 56 -9.11 0.17 14.33
N SER A 57 -8.49 -0.52 13.37
CA SER A 57 -8.68 -0.22 11.95
C SER A 57 -10.10 -0.54 11.49
N THR A 58 -10.61 0.27 10.57
CA THR A 58 -11.87 0.03 9.87
C THR A 58 -11.61 -0.55 8.47
N VAL A 59 -12.68 -1.07 7.85
CA VAL A 59 -12.71 -1.52 6.45
C VAL A 59 -13.92 -0.91 5.76
N THR A 60 -13.82 -0.62 4.46
CA THR A 60 -15.00 -0.29 3.65
C THR A 60 -15.75 -1.58 3.37
N LEU A 61 -16.98 -1.70 3.88
CA LEU A 61 -17.81 -2.89 3.70
C LEU A 61 -18.41 -2.91 2.30
N MET A 62 -18.49 -4.11 1.73
CA MET A 62 -19.20 -4.38 0.48
C MET A 62 -20.68 -4.63 0.79
N ASP A 63 -21.53 -4.50 -0.23
CA ASP A 63 -22.95 -4.84 -0.11
C ASP A 63 -23.10 -6.29 0.43
N GLY A 64 -23.92 -6.47 1.47
CA GLY A 64 -24.15 -7.75 2.16
C GLY A 64 -23.18 -8.07 3.31
N HIS A 65 -22.19 -7.21 3.59
CA HIS A 65 -21.25 -7.36 4.70
C HIS A 65 -21.51 -6.40 5.87
N GLU A 66 -22.63 -5.67 5.88
CA GLU A 66 -22.92 -4.55 6.79
C GLU A 66 -22.92 -4.97 8.28
N ASN A 67 -23.26 -6.23 8.57
CA ASN A 67 -23.36 -6.77 9.92
C ASN A 67 -22.08 -7.47 10.40
N ARG A 68 -20.99 -7.41 9.64
CA ARG A 68 -19.73 -8.08 9.97
C ARG A 68 -18.72 -7.10 10.56
N ALA A 69 -18.01 -7.54 11.59
CA ALA A 69 -17.00 -6.72 12.24
C ALA A 69 -15.76 -6.57 11.35
N ALA A 70 -15.16 -5.38 11.32
CA ALA A 70 -13.90 -5.14 10.58
C ALA A 70 -12.79 -6.12 10.98
N THR A 71 -12.78 -6.57 12.24
CA THR A 71 -11.86 -7.55 12.82
C THR A 71 -11.89 -8.93 12.15
N ASP A 72 -12.94 -9.24 11.38
CA ASP A 72 -12.99 -10.48 10.59
C ASP A 72 -11.91 -10.51 9.50
N TRP A 73 -11.47 -9.34 9.04
CA TRP A 73 -10.57 -9.17 7.90
C TRP A 73 -9.31 -8.39 8.26
N ARG A 74 -9.42 -7.38 9.13
CA ARG A 74 -8.33 -6.48 9.49
C ARG A 74 -8.30 -6.28 10.99
N THR A 75 -7.19 -6.67 11.62
CA THR A 75 -7.04 -6.62 13.08
C THR A 75 -6.00 -5.61 13.56
N SER A 76 -5.42 -4.82 12.66
CA SER A 76 -4.45 -3.76 12.98
C SER A 76 -5.08 -2.58 13.74
N THR A 77 -4.22 -1.68 14.20
CA THR A 77 -4.60 -0.30 14.51
C THR A 77 -4.11 0.65 13.41
N THR A 78 -4.82 1.76 13.23
CA THR A 78 -4.56 2.76 12.19
C THR A 78 -4.68 4.18 12.73
N TYR A 79 -3.87 5.05 12.15
CA TYR A 79 -4.02 6.50 12.21
C TYR A 79 -3.80 7.08 10.82
N PHE A 80 -4.56 8.09 10.44
CA PHE A 80 -4.31 8.87 9.22
C PHE A 80 -3.58 10.13 9.65
N LEU A 81 -2.29 10.18 9.35
CA LEU A 81 -1.42 11.31 9.63
C LEU A 81 -1.56 12.33 8.49
N PRO A 82 -2.06 13.55 8.76
CA PRO A 82 -2.19 14.57 7.72
C PRO A 82 -0.86 14.88 7.05
N SER A 83 -0.86 15.10 5.73
CA SER A 83 0.36 15.44 4.99
C SER A 83 1.03 16.72 5.51
N ASP A 84 0.24 17.70 5.94
CA ASP A 84 0.73 18.98 6.49
C ASP A 84 1.12 18.93 7.98
N ALA A 85 1.10 17.74 8.60
CA ALA A 85 1.36 17.60 10.04
C ALA A 85 2.80 17.92 10.44
N HIS A 86 3.77 17.78 9.51
CA HIS A 86 5.17 18.08 9.78
C HIS A 86 5.96 18.25 8.46
N PRO A 87 6.95 19.16 8.37
CA PRO A 87 7.75 19.36 7.15
C PRO A 87 8.46 18.10 6.61
N LYS A 88 8.68 17.11 7.47
CA LYS A 88 9.27 15.82 7.06
C LYS A 88 8.29 14.95 6.29
N ILE A 89 6.98 15.09 6.54
CA ILE A 89 5.96 14.39 5.76
C ILE A 89 5.91 15.01 4.36
N ASP A 90 5.87 16.34 4.25
CA ASP A 90 5.97 17.05 2.96
C ASP A 90 7.21 16.63 2.14
N GLU A 91 8.37 16.51 2.78
CA GLU A 91 9.61 16.05 2.13
C GLU A 91 9.49 14.62 1.58
N ILE A 92 8.78 13.72 2.30
CA ILE A 92 8.55 12.34 1.86
C ILE A 92 7.51 12.30 0.74
N ASP A 93 6.43 13.08 0.84
CA ASP A 93 5.38 13.15 -0.17
C ASP A 93 5.94 13.69 -1.50
N GLN A 94 6.83 14.68 -1.45
CA GLN A 94 7.57 15.14 -2.63
C GLN A 94 8.47 14.03 -3.21
N ARG A 95 9.16 13.25 -2.35
CA ARG A 95 9.97 12.11 -2.80
C ARG A 95 9.11 11.02 -3.45
N VAL A 96 7.90 10.78 -2.94
CA VAL A 96 6.92 9.85 -3.51
C VAL A 96 6.42 10.35 -4.86
N ALA A 97 6.15 11.66 -4.99
CA ALA A 97 5.80 12.28 -6.27
C ALA A 97 6.91 12.09 -7.32
N ASP A 98 8.18 12.31 -6.92
CA ASP A 98 9.32 12.11 -7.80
C ASP A 98 9.52 10.63 -8.19
N LEU A 99 9.26 9.70 -7.27
CA LEU A 99 9.37 8.26 -7.53
C LEU A 99 8.28 7.77 -8.50
N THR A 100 7.04 8.17 -8.25
CA THR A 100 5.86 7.67 -8.99
C THR A 100 5.56 8.48 -10.26
N LYS A 101 6.13 9.69 -10.37
CA LYS A 101 5.81 10.69 -11.39
C LYS A 101 4.34 11.11 -11.38
N VAL A 102 3.68 10.99 -10.22
CA VAL A 102 2.32 11.48 -9.98
C VAL A 102 2.42 12.80 -9.20
N PRO A 103 1.67 13.85 -9.61
CA PRO A 103 1.60 15.10 -8.87
C PRO A 103 1.24 14.91 -7.39
N ILE A 104 1.85 15.72 -6.52
CA ILE A 104 1.74 15.60 -5.06
C ILE A 104 0.30 15.82 -4.55
N ASP A 105 -0.51 16.62 -5.26
CA ASP A 105 -1.90 16.93 -4.95
C ASP A 105 -2.87 15.75 -5.17
N HIS A 106 -2.40 14.63 -5.74
CA HIS A 106 -3.16 13.38 -5.83
C HIS A 106 -2.92 12.43 -4.64
N GLN A 107 -2.04 12.77 -3.71
CA GLN A 107 -1.75 11.92 -2.56
C GLN A 107 -2.83 12.05 -1.48
N GLU A 108 -3.12 10.95 -0.79
CA GLU A 108 -3.94 10.94 0.42
C GLU A 108 -3.06 11.10 1.67
N ASP A 109 -3.67 11.44 2.81
CA ASP A 109 -2.99 11.40 4.12
C ASP A 109 -2.29 10.06 4.36
N VAL A 110 -1.16 10.12 5.07
CA VAL A 110 -0.35 8.93 5.37
C VAL A 110 -1.10 7.99 6.31
N GLN A 111 -1.47 6.81 5.80
CA GLN A 111 -2.10 5.77 6.60
C GLN A 111 -1.06 4.97 7.39
N VAL A 112 -0.89 5.31 8.67
CA VAL A 112 0.03 4.61 9.58
C VAL A 112 -0.64 3.37 10.17
N LEU A 113 0.00 2.21 10.02
CA LEU A 113 -0.50 0.91 10.45
C LEU A 113 0.41 0.27 11.48
N ARG A 114 -0.18 -0.26 12.56
CA ARG A 114 0.53 -1.11 13.53
C ARG A 114 -0.13 -2.47 13.62
N TYR A 115 0.70 -3.50 13.45
CA TYR A 115 0.33 -4.89 13.63
C TYR A 115 1.08 -5.43 14.85
N GLU A 116 0.34 -5.84 15.86
CA GLU A 116 0.84 -6.67 16.96
C GLU A 116 1.01 -8.12 16.52
N GLU A 117 1.62 -8.94 17.37
CA GLU A 117 1.71 -10.37 17.14
C GLU A 117 0.33 -10.96 16.81
N THR A 118 0.28 -11.85 15.82
CA THR A 118 -0.93 -12.49 15.27
C THR A 118 -1.91 -11.59 14.52
N GLN A 119 -1.73 -10.26 14.55
CA GLN A 119 -2.57 -9.36 13.75
C GLN A 119 -2.26 -9.49 12.26
N LYS A 120 -3.28 -9.19 11.44
CA LYS A 120 -3.22 -9.39 10.00
C LYS A 120 -4.20 -8.48 9.26
N TYR A 121 -4.02 -8.44 7.95
CA TYR A 121 -5.01 -7.98 7.01
C TYR A 121 -5.19 -9.08 5.96
N ASP A 122 -6.39 -9.62 5.85
CA ASP A 122 -6.77 -10.53 4.78
C ASP A 122 -6.62 -9.84 3.41
N HIS A 123 -6.38 -10.63 2.37
CA HIS A 123 -6.25 -10.10 1.00
C HIS A 123 -7.44 -9.18 0.67
N HIS A 124 -7.16 -8.04 0.05
CA HIS A 124 -8.16 -7.04 -0.34
C HIS A 124 -7.65 -6.30 -1.59
N THR A 125 -8.53 -5.49 -2.18
CA THR A 125 -8.15 -4.54 -3.22
C THR A 125 -8.30 -3.12 -2.66
N ASP A 126 -7.31 -2.28 -2.94
CA ASP A 126 -7.34 -0.85 -2.59
C ASP A 126 -8.25 -0.04 -3.54
N TYR A 127 -8.74 -0.67 -4.60
CA TYR A 127 -9.70 -0.12 -5.55
C TYR A 127 -11.12 -0.47 -5.11
N PHE A 128 -12.05 0.49 -5.20
CA PHE A 128 -13.45 0.28 -4.85
C PHE A 128 -14.28 -0.01 -6.12
N PRO A 129 -14.69 -1.27 -6.38
CA PRO A 129 -15.47 -1.59 -7.55
C PRO A 129 -16.91 -1.13 -7.35
N VAL A 130 -17.42 -0.29 -8.25
CA VAL A 130 -18.82 0.19 -8.24
C VAL A 130 -19.81 -0.97 -8.05
N GLU A 131 -19.51 -2.12 -8.65
CA GLU A 131 -20.39 -3.30 -8.61
C GLU A 131 -20.58 -3.90 -7.22
N HIS A 132 -19.70 -3.60 -6.28
CA HIS A 132 -19.72 -4.12 -4.92
C HIS A 132 -20.24 -3.11 -3.88
N HIS A 133 -20.57 -1.89 -4.32
CA HIS A 133 -20.96 -0.78 -3.45
C HIS A 133 -22.23 -0.07 -3.95
N LYS A 134 -23.11 -0.78 -4.67
CA LYS A 134 -24.31 -0.20 -5.31
C LYS A 134 -25.26 0.39 -4.28
N ASN A 135 -25.26 -0.16 -3.06
CA ASN A 135 -26.12 0.30 -1.97
C ASN A 135 -25.42 1.27 -1.02
N SER A 136 -24.24 1.80 -1.39
CA SER A 136 -23.47 2.75 -0.59
C SER A 136 -23.35 4.11 -1.29
N PRO A 137 -24.37 4.99 -1.23
CA PRO A 137 -24.38 6.29 -1.92
C PRO A 137 -23.15 7.15 -1.63
N ARG A 138 -22.65 7.14 -0.39
CA ARG A 138 -21.42 7.85 0.02
C ARG A 138 -20.17 7.31 -0.67
N VAL A 139 -20.07 5.99 -0.85
CA VAL A 139 -18.95 5.37 -1.57
C VAL A 139 -19.06 5.69 -3.06
N LEU A 140 -20.27 5.54 -3.62
CA LEU A 140 -20.54 5.86 -5.03
C LEU A 140 -20.22 7.32 -5.35
N GLU A 141 -20.66 8.28 -4.53
CA GLU A 141 -20.32 9.71 -4.66
C GLU A 141 -18.80 9.94 -4.58
N SER A 142 -18.11 9.21 -3.69
CA SER A 142 -16.66 9.34 -3.56
C SER A 142 -15.89 8.79 -4.77
N ILE A 143 -16.45 7.82 -5.50
CA ILE A 143 -15.82 7.19 -6.67
C ILE A 143 -16.44 7.61 -8.01
N ASP A 144 -17.42 8.51 -7.99
CA ASP A 144 -18.12 8.98 -9.18
C ASP A 144 -17.12 9.65 -10.14
N TYR A 145 -17.21 9.33 -11.42
CA TYR A 145 -16.22 9.70 -12.45
C TYR A 145 -14.75 9.33 -12.15
N GLY A 146 -14.50 8.43 -11.19
CA GLY A 146 -13.14 7.99 -10.81
C GLY A 146 -12.37 8.97 -9.92
N TYR A 147 -13.03 10.02 -9.40
CA TYR A 147 -12.37 11.15 -8.72
C TYR A 147 -11.56 10.77 -7.46
N LYS A 148 -11.80 9.60 -6.84
CA LYS A 148 -11.04 9.11 -5.67
C LYS A 148 -10.66 7.63 -5.73
N ASN A 149 -10.56 7.03 -6.91
CA ASN A 149 -10.09 5.64 -6.98
C ASN A 149 -8.57 5.57 -7.08
N ARG A 150 -7.97 4.63 -6.35
CA ARG A 150 -6.51 4.56 -6.19
C ARG A 150 -5.88 3.84 -7.38
N MET A 151 -4.88 4.49 -8.00
CA MET A 151 -4.10 3.89 -9.08
C MET A 151 -2.83 3.19 -8.57
N ILE A 152 -2.17 3.77 -7.57
CA ILE A 152 -0.87 3.35 -7.05
C ILE A 152 -0.94 3.37 -5.52
N THR A 153 -0.40 2.34 -4.88
CA THR A 153 -0.08 2.36 -3.45
C THR A 153 1.43 2.35 -3.28
N VAL A 154 1.95 3.28 -2.47
CA VAL A 154 3.34 3.28 -2.01
C VAL A 154 3.34 2.86 -0.54
N PHE A 155 3.78 1.65 -0.27
CA PHE A 155 3.70 1.05 1.06
C PHE A 155 5.06 1.11 1.75
N TRP A 156 5.10 1.75 2.92
CA TRP A 156 6.34 2.00 3.66
C TRP A 156 6.55 1.01 4.80
N TYR A 157 7.68 0.32 4.81
CA TYR A 157 8.08 -0.51 5.93
C TYR A 157 8.92 0.30 6.92
N MET A 158 8.36 0.52 8.11
CA MET A 158 8.98 1.32 9.17
C MET A 158 9.69 0.49 10.25
N SER A 159 9.64 -0.84 10.16
CA SER A 159 10.31 -1.77 11.07
C SER A 159 10.74 -3.05 10.35
N ASP A 160 11.75 -3.71 10.90
CA ASP A 160 12.08 -5.09 10.55
C ASP A 160 11.18 -6.06 11.32
N VAL A 161 10.71 -7.11 10.66
CA VAL A 161 9.89 -8.15 11.30
C VAL A 161 10.61 -9.50 11.18
N ALA A 162 10.90 -10.11 12.33
CA ALA A 162 11.67 -11.35 12.38
C ALA A 162 10.98 -12.54 11.69
N LYS A 163 9.64 -12.61 11.74
CA LYS A 163 8.84 -13.68 11.14
C LYS A 163 7.44 -13.20 10.77
N GLY A 164 6.98 -13.56 9.57
CA GLY A 164 5.64 -13.18 9.09
C GLY A 164 5.61 -11.75 8.52
N GLY A 165 4.45 -11.09 8.58
CA GLY A 165 4.30 -9.68 8.18
C GLY A 165 4.53 -9.36 6.70
N HIS A 166 4.59 -10.36 5.82
CA HIS A 166 4.84 -10.12 4.40
C HIS A 166 3.64 -9.44 3.74
N THR A 167 3.91 -8.54 2.78
CA THR A 167 2.88 -8.12 1.82
C THR A 167 2.81 -9.15 0.70
N ILE A 168 1.62 -9.72 0.49
CA ILE A 168 1.44 -10.87 -0.40
C ILE A 168 0.58 -10.47 -1.59
N PHE A 169 1.09 -10.77 -2.79
CA PHE A 169 0.40 -10.61 -4.05
C PHE A 169 0.07 -12.02 -4.60
N PRO A 170 -1.08 -12.62 -4.21
CA PRO A 170 -1.37 -14.02 -4.51
C PRO A 170 -1.54 -14.29 -6.02
N GLN A 171 -1.93 -13.26 -6.78
CA GLN A 171 -2.13 -13.32 -8.23
C GLN A 171 -0.84 -13.00 -9.03
N ALA A 172 0.31 -12.85 -8.36
CA ALA A 172 1.57 -12.55 -9.01
C ALA A 172 1.90 -13.55 -10.15
N GLY A 173 2.36 -13.03 -11.30
CA GLY A 173 2.61 -13.84 -12.49
C GLY A 173 1.34 -14.31 -13.22
N GLY A 174 0.18 -13.70 -12.94
CA GLY A 174 -1.11 -14.08 -13.54
C GLY A 174 -1.71 -15.34 -12.92
N ALA A 175 -1.33 -15.68 -11.69
CA ALA A 175 -1.91 -16.78 -10.95
C ALA A 175 -3.41 -16.56 -10.71
N PRO A 176 -4.23 -17.63 -10.65
CA PRO A 176 -5.67 -17.49 -10.41
C PRO A 176 -5.94 -16.90 -9.03
N ARG A 177 -7.11 -16.27 -8.88
CA ARG A 177 -7.57 -15.77 -7.58
C ARG A 177 -7.52 -16.87 -6.52
N PRO A 178 -7.00 -16.58 -5.32
CA PRO A 178 -6.97 -17.55 -4.25
C PRO A 178 -8.40 -17.92 -3.85
N THR A 179 -8.61 -19.18 -3.47
CA THR A 179 -9.91 -19.67 -2.98
C THR A 179 -10.25 -19.14 -1.58
N SER A 180 -9.26 -18.58 -0.88
CA SER A 180 -9.40 -17.98 0.44
C SER A 180 -8.53 -16.73 0.54
N MET A 181 -9.10 -15.64 1.06
CA MET A 181 -8.37 -14.39 1.34
C MET A 181 -7.36 -14.52 2.49
N LYS A 182 -7.38 -15.67 3.20
CA LYS A 182 -6.48 -16.02 4.30
C LYS A 182 -5.28 -16.85 3.84
N ASP A 183 -5.26 -17.31 2.58
CA ASP A 183 -4.15 -18.11 2.05
C ASP A 183 -2.95 -17.21 1.74
N CYS A 184 -1.90 -17.35 2.55
CA CYS A 184 -0.62 -16.65 2.42
C CYS A 184 0.47 -17.51 1.78
N THR A 185 0.13 -18.69 1.23
CA THR A 185 1.13 -19.67 0.77
C THR A 185 1.62 -19.39 -0.65
N LYS A 186 0.79 -18.77 -1.49
CA LYS A 186 1.03 -18.57 -2.93
C LYS A 186 1.32 -17.11 -3.30
N GLY A 187 1.89 -16.93 -4.48
CA GLY A 187 2.19 -15.63 -5.07
C GLY A 187 3.51 -15.01 -4.61
N LEU A 188 3.72 -13.74 -4.97
CA LEU A 188 4.88 -12.96 -4.55
C LEU A 188 4.69 -12.56 -3.09
N LYS A 189 5.73 -12.77 -2.28
CA LYS A 189 5.77 -12.36 -0.87
C LYS A 189 6.91 -11.38 -0.69
N VAL A 190 6.59 -10.16 -0.29
CA VAL A 190 7.60 -9.14 0.01
C VAL A 190 7.75 -9.03 1.52
N PRO A 191 8.92 -9.39 2.09
CA PRO A 191 9.14 -9.26 3.52
C PRO A 191 9.24 -7.78 3.90
N PRO A 192 8.72 -7.40 5.07
CA PRO A 192 8.93 -6.07 5.61
C PRO A 192 10.40 -5.93 6.01
N LYS A 193 11.03 -4.87 5.51
CA LYS A 193 12.39 -4.50 5.86
C LYS A 193 12.39 -3.01 6.15
N LYS A 194 12.93 -2.60 7.29
CA LYS A 194 12.93 -1.18 7.67
C LYS A 194 13.50 -0.34 6.52
N ARG A 195 12.88 0.82 6.26
CA ARG A 195 13.27 1.79 5.22
C ARG A 195 13.03 1.36 3.78
N LYS A 196 12.63 0.11 3.53
CA LYS A 196 12.18 -0.34 2.21
C LYS A 196 10.77 0.18 1.94
N VAL A 197 10.50 0.52 0.67
CA VAL A 197 9.14 0.72 0.18
C VAL A 197 8.84 -0.25 -0.95
N ILE A 198 7.56 -0.58 -1.11
CA ILE A 198 7.05 -1.19 -2.34
C ILE A 198 6.06 -0.25 -3.01
N VAL A 199 6.07 -0.24 -4.33
CA VAL A 199 5.13 0.51 -5.16
C VAL A 199 4.35 -0.51 -5.97
N PHE A 200 3.03 -0.53 -5.84
CA PHE A 200 2.20 -1.43 -6.64
C PHE A 200 1.02 -0.71 -7.28
N TYR A 201 0.75 -1.09 -8.52
CA TYR A 201 -0.34 -0.51 -9.32
C TYR A 201 -1.59 -1.37 -9.17
N ILE A 202 -2.69 -0.70 -8.84
CA ILE A 202 -4.00 -1.32 -8.62
C ILE A 202 -4.83 -1.28 -9.91
N CYS A 203 -4.53 -0.36 -10.82
CA CYS A 203 -5.15 -0.27 -12.14
C CYS A 203 -4.13 -0.58 -13.25
N CYS A 204 -4.58 -1.27 -14.29
CA CYS A 204 -3.86 -1.34 -15.56
C CYS A 204 -3.73 0.08 -16.15
N PRO A 205 -2.75 0.32 -17.05
CA PRO A 205 -2.60 1.61 -17.74
C PRO A 205 -3.87 2.10 -18.47
N THR A 206 -4.81 1.20 -18.74
CA THR A 206 -6.14 1.51 -19.32
C THR A 206 -7.16 2.04 -18.32
N GLY A 207 -6.79 2.23 -17.04
CA GLY A 207 -7.68 2.69 -15.97
C GLY A 207 -8.61 1.61 -15.40
N LYS A 208 -8.54 0.36 -15.89
CA LYS A 208 -9.29 -0.78 -15.33
C LYS A 208 -8.51 -1.40 -14.18
N ALA A 209 -9.19 -1.81 -13.11
CA ALA A 209 -8.55 -2.54 -12.01
C ALA A 209 -7.79 -3.78 -12.52
N THR A 210 -6.57 -3.98 -12.02
CA THR A 210 -5.78 -5.20 -12.26
C THR A 210 -6.54 -6.38 -11.65
N ARG A 211 -6.82 -7.41 -12.45
CA ARG A 211 -7.64 -8.55 -12.02
C ARG A 211 -6.99 -9.40 -10.94
#